data_AF-A0A5J4UC50-F1
#
_entry.id   AF-A0A5J4UC50-F1
#
_cell.length_a   1.000
_cell.length_b   1.000
_cell.length_c   1.000
_cell.angle_alpha   90.00
_cell.angle_beta   90.00
_cell.angle_gamma   90.00
#
_symmetry.space_group_name_H-M   'P 1'
#
loop_
_entity.id
_entity.type
_entity.pdbx_description
1 polymer ?
#
loop_
_entity_poly.entity_id
_entity_poly.type
_entity_poly.pdbx_seq_one_letter_code
_entity_poly.pdbx_strand_id
1 'polypeptide(L)'
;MSTLITIPTKIVTYGEIDGVLNDLIEAKAACNTVVEKHLLNQLTSDSKQDILSTIGAENFKIKYPRTLVQLDDAMSVFKNKQLPLFKKLFKNRQPKITYFLCLQDIIGLDA
;
A
#
# COMPACT_ATOMS: atom_id res chain seq x y z
N MET A 1 1.62 24.32 8.65
CA MET A 1 1.81 23.25 9.65
C MET A 1 2.89 22.31 9.13
N SER A 2 4.00 22.15 9.86
CA SER A 2 4.98 21.09 9.56
C SER A 2 4.34 19.74 9.88
N THR A 3 4.17 18.89 8.87
CA THR A 3 3.65 17.53 9.05
C THR A 3 4.60 16.73 9.94
N LEU A 4 4.10 16.24 11.08
CA LEU A 4 4.86 15.42 12.04
C LEU A 4 5.29 14.07 11.44
N ILE A 5 4.50 13.54 10.49
CA ILE A 5 4.75 12.28 9.80
C ILE A 5 4.27 12.44 8.37
N THR A 6 5.11 12.05 7.42
CA THR A 6 4.74 11.90 6.00
C THR A 6 4.47 10.42 5.74
N ILE A 7 3.23 10.07 5.36
CA ILE A 7 2.88 8.72 4.94
C ILE A 7 2.71 8.74 3.41
N PRO A 8 3.48 7.93 2.67
CA PRO A 8 3.31 7.80 1.23
C PRO A 8 1.87 7.40 0.90
N THR A 9 1.26 8.15 -0.01
CA THR A 9 -0.13 7.97 -0.42
C THR A 9 -0.21 7.55 -1.88
N LYS A 10 -0.99 6.50 -2.18
CA LYS A 10 -1.32 6.06 -3.54
C LYS A 10 -2.83 6.12 -3.73
N ILE A 11 -3.27 6.85 -4.74
CA ILE A 11 -4.66 6.86 -5.18
C ILE A 11 -4.80 5.75 -6.22
N VAL A 12 -5.78 4.88 -6.06
CA VAL A 12 -5.97 3.70 -6.92
C VAL A 12 -7.44 3.52 -7.25
N THR A 13 -7.70 3.12 -8.49
CA THR A 13 -9.04 2.75 -8.94
C THR A 13 -9.35 1.29 -8.63
N TYR A 14 -10.63 0.92 -8.76
CA TYR A 14 -11.08 -0.47 -8.63
C TYR A 14 -10.37 -1.44 -9.60
N GLY A 15 -10.02 -1.01 -10.82
CA GLY A 15 -9.36 -1.87 -11.81
C GLY A 15 -7.89 -2.16 -11.46
N GLU A 16 -7.24 -1.26 -10.73
CA GLU A 16 -5.80 -1.29 -10.48
C GLU A 16 -5.43 -1.87 -9.11
N ILE A 17 -6.38 -1.87 -8.17
CA ILE A 17 -6.08 -2.19 -6.76
C ILE A 17 -5.47 -3.56 -6.55
N ASP A 18 -5.84 -4.58 -7.33
CA ASP A 18 -5.25 -5.90 -7.13
C ASP A 18 -3.75 -5.92 -7.48
N GLY A 19 -3.38 -5.31 -8.61
CA GLY A 19 -1.99 -5.17 -9.04
C GLY A 19 -1.20 -4.32 -8.05
N VAL A 20 -1.69 -3.12 -7.72
CA VAL A 20 -1.01 -2.22 -6.78
C VAL A 20 -0.84 -2.86 -5.40
N LEU A 21 -1.81 -3.64 -4.94
CA LEU A 21 -1.70 -4.35 -3.68
C LEU A 21 -0.64 -5.47 -3.73
N ASN A 22 -0.53 -6.19 -4.84
CA ASN A 22 0.52 -7.19 -5.03
C ASN A 22 1.90 -6.54 -5.01
N ASP A 23 2.09 -5.47 -5.80
CA ASP A 23 3.36 -4.74 -5.88
C ASP A 23 3.76 -4.20 -4.50
N LEU A 24 2.81 -3.63 -3.75
CA LEU A 24 3.07 -3.14 -2.40
C LEU A 24 3.46 -4.26 -1.44
N ILE A 25 2.82 -5.42 -1.50
CA ILE A 25 3.15 -6.56 -0.64
C ILE A 25 4.56 -7.06 -0.94
N GLU A 26 4.89 -7.23 -2.22
CA GLU A 26 6.19 -7.72 -2.66
C GLU A 26 7.31 -6.73 -2.32
N ALA A 27 7.15 -5.45 -2.65
CA ALA A 27 8.14 -4.43 -2.36
C ALA A 27 8.37 -4.26 -0.85
N LYS A 28 7.33 -4.36 -0.02
CA LYS A 28 7.47 -4.32 1.45
C LYS A 28 8.22 -5.54 1.99
N ALA A 29 7.92 -6.72 1.47
CA ALA A 29 8.65 -7.95 1.84
C ALA A 29 10.12 -7.89 1.42
N ALA A 30 10.39 -7.37 0.21
CA ALA A 30 11.74 -7.14 -0.28
C ALA A 30 12.47 -6.12 0.60
N CYS A 31 11.85 -4.98 0.93
CA CYS A 31 12.41 -3.98 1.83
C CYS A 31 12.79 -4.57 3.19
N ASN A 32 11.88 -5.33 3.81
CA ASN A 32 12.16 -5.98 5.09
C ASN A 32 13.35 -6.95 4.98
N THR A 33 13.38 -7.76 3.92
CA THR A 33 14.49 -8.70 3.67
C THR A 33 15.82 -7.98 3.51
N VAL A 34 15.85 -6.87 2.76
CA VAL A 34 17.06 -6.07 2.56
C VAL A 34 17.58 -5.48 3.87
N VAL A 35 16.69 -4.99 4.73
CA VAL A 35 17.04 -4.40 6.03
C VAL A 35 17.49 -5.48 7.01
N GLU A 36 16.75 -6.58 7.16
CA GLU A 36 17.02 -7.66 8.10
C GLU A 36 18.31 -8.42 7.76
N LYS A 37 18.57 -8.65 6.47
CA LYS A 37 19.75 -9.40 6.01
C LYS A 37 20.93 -8.49 5.64
N HIS A 38 20.82 -7.18 5.86
CA HIS A 38 21.85 -6.20 5.53
C HIS A 38 22.34 -6.26 4.07
N LEU A 39 21.43 -6.50 3.12
CA LEU A 39 21.77 -6.76 1.72
C LEU A 39 21.94 -5.49 0.88
N LEU A 40 21.80 -4.30 1.46
CA LEU A 40 21.83 -3.01 0.76
C LEU A 40 22.98 -2.85 -0.26
N ASN A 41 24.17 -3.38 0.02
CA ASN A 41 25.33 -3.27 -0.89
C ASN A 41 25.31 -4.28 -2.04
N GLN A 42 24.40 -5.25 -2.02
CA GLN A 42 24.25 -6.32 -3.02
C GLN A 42 23.16 -6.02 -4.05
N LEU A 43 22.30 -5.01 -3.82
CA LEU A 43 21.29 -4.59 -4.78
C LEU A 43 21.89 -3.65 -5.82
N THR A 44 21.45 -3.82 -7.06
CA THR A 44 21.63 -2.85 -8.13
C THR A 44 20.88 -1.55 -7.82
N SER A 45 21.28 -0.46 -8.48
CA SER A 45 20.59 0.82 -8.33
C SER A 45 19.11 0.72 -8.70
N ASP A 46 18.80 0.03 -9.80
CA ASP A 46 17.45 -0.14 -10.32
C ASP A 46 16.56 -0.88 -9.31
N SER A 47 17.02 -2.02 -8.78
CA SER A 47 16.24 -2.76 -7.78
C SER A 47 16.02 -1.97 -6.49
N LYS A 48 16.96 -1.12 -6.08
CA LYS A 48 16.76 -0.21 -4.94
C LYS A 48 15.66 0.79 -5.26
N GLN A 49 15.72 1.40 -6.43
CA GLN A 49 14.76 2.39 -6.88
C GLN A 49 13.36 1.80 -7.04
N ASP A 50 13.23 0.59 -7.58
CA ASP A 50 11.94 -0.10 -7.75
C ASP A 50 11.27 -0.37 -6.41
N ILE A 51 12.01 -0.90 -5.43
CA ILE A 51 11.48 -1.17 -4.09
C ILE A 51 11.04 0.15 -3.42
N LEU A 52 11.94 1.15 -3.41
CA LEU A 52 11.72 2.42 -2.73
C LEU A 52 10.57 3.23 -3.35
N SER A 53 10.51 3.31 -4.68
CA SER A 53 9.42 4.00 -5.39
C SER A 53 8.08 3.29 -5.20
N THR A 54 8.07 1.96 -5.17
CA THR A 54 6.84 1.19 -4.97
C THR A 54 6.23 1.41 -3.59
N ILE A 55 7.04 1.46 -2.53
CA ILE A 55 6.58 1.72 -1.16
C ILE A 55 6.48 3.23 -0.84
N GLY A 56 7.03 4.08 -1.71
CA GLY A 56 7.09 5.53 -1.57
C GLY A 56 8.08 6.01 -0.49
N ALA A 57 9.17 5.29 -0.26
CA ALA A 57 10.21 5.65 0.71
C ALA A 57 11.43 6.27 0.02
N GLU A 58 12.12 7.18 0.70
CA GLU A 58 13.37 7.77 0.20
C GLU A 58 14.59 6.86 0.39
N ASN A 59 14.55 6.02 1.43
CA ASN A 59 15.65 5.13 1.78
C ASN A 59 15.17 3.95 2.64
N PHE A 60 16.05 2.97 2.82
CA PHE A 60 15.78 1.74 3.60
C PHE A 60 15.87 1.93 5.13
N LYS A 61 15.96 3.16 5.66
CA LYS A 61 15.95 3.42 7.12
C LYS A 61 14.54 3.37 7.70
N ILE A 62 13.51 3.15 6.87
CA ILE A 62 12.12 3.11 7.30
C ILE A 62 11.87 1.87 8.17
N LYS A 63 11.46 2.08 9.43
CA LYS A 63 11.20 0.98 10.37
C LYS A 63 9.96 0.17 10.00
N TYR A 64 8.95 0.85 9.46
CA TYR A 64 7.71 0.25 8.98
C TYR A 64 7.29 0.96 7.69
N PRO A 65 7.37 0.32 6.51
CA PRO A 65 7.13 0.97 5.22
C PRO A 65 5.64 1.23 4.95
N ARG A 66 4.98 2.02 5.81
CA ARG A 66 3.53 2.26 5.77
C ARG A 66 3.13 3.00 4.51
N THR A 67 2.02 2.59 3.90
CA THR A 67 1.44 3.25 2.72
C THR A 67 -0.04 3.51 2.98
N LEU A 68 -0.51 4.71 2.67
CA LEU A 68 -1.93 5.01 2.58
C LEU A 68 -2.38 4.71 1.14
N VAL A 69 -3.33 3.81 0.98
CA VAL A 69 -3.96 3.50 -0.30
C VAL A 69 -5.36 4.08 -0.27
N GLN A 70 -5.58 5.12 -1.05
CA GLN A 70 -6.89 5.71 -1.26
C GLN A 70 -7.57 4.96 -2.40
N LEU A 71 -8.56 4.14 -2.04
CA LEU A 71 -9.30 3.31 -2.98
C LEU A 71 -10.62 4.01 -3.32
N ASP A 72 -10.75 4.42 -4.57
CA ASP A 72 -11.93 5.10 -5.07
C ASP A 72 -13.05 4.09 -5.43
N ASP A 73 -14.31 4.45 -5.17
CA ASP A 73 -15.52 3.63 -5.40
C ASP A 73 -15.39 2.13 -4.99
N ALA A 74 -14.93 1.91 -3.77
CA ALA A 74 -14.60 0.56 -3.28
C ALA A 74 -15.79 -0.26 -2.76
N MET A 75 -16.99 0.31 -2.69
CA MET A 75 -18.11 -0.22 -1.88
C MET A 75 -18.52 -1.63 -2.30
N SER A 76 -18.45 -1.94 -3.60
CA SER A 76 -18.77 -3.26 -4.14
C SER A 76 -17.87 -4.37 -3.58
N VAL A 77 -16.59 -4.07 -3.29
CA VAL A 77 -15.64 -5.03 -2.71
C VAL A 77 -16.09 -5.48 -1.33
N PHE A 78 -16.60 -4.57 -0.51
CA PHE A 78 -17.00 -4.85 0.87
C PHE A 78 -18.37 -5.51 0.98
N LYS A 79 -19.20 -5.42 -0.05
CA LYS A 79 -20.51 -6.11 -0.11
C LYS A 79 -20.36 -7.63 -0.23
N ASN A 80 -19.30 -8.12 -0.88
CA ASN A 80 -19.08 -9.56 -1.07
C ASN A 80 -17.82 -10.07 -0.36
N LYS A 81 -18.00 -10.66 0.83
CA LYS A 81 -16.91 -11.22 1.65
C LYS A 81 -16.18 -12.41 1.00
N GLN A 82 -16.75 -13.03 -0.03
CA GLN A 82 -16.09 -14.11 -0.75
C GLN A 82 -15.11 -13.60 -1.81
N LEU A 83 -15.18 -12.32 -2.21
CA LEU A 83 -14.27 -11.75 -3.20
C LEU A 83 -12.81 -11.93 -2.76
N PRO A 84 -11.93 -12.42 -3.67
CA PRO A 84 -10.49 -12.53 -3.39
C PRO A 84 -9.89 -11.19 -2.93
N LEU A 85 -10.29 -10.09 -3.57
CA LEU A 85 -9.86 -8.74 -3.24
C LEU A 85 -10.26 -8.34 -1.81
N PHE A 86 -11.49 -8.64 -1.37
CA PHE A 86 -11.93 -8.40 0.01
C PHE A 86 -11.01 -9.11 1.02
N LYS A 87 -10.72 -10.39 0.79
CA LYS A 87 -9.83 -11.18 1.66
C LYS A 87 -8.41 -10.61 1.66
N LYS A 88 -7.91 -10.16 0.50
CA LYS A 88 -6.58 -9.56 0.34
C LYS A 88 -6.48 -8.21 1.07
N LEU A 89 -7.46 -7.32 0.92
CA LEU A 89 -7.55 -6.06 1.68
C LEU A 89 -7.58 -6.32 3.18
N PHE A 90 -8.43 -7.26 3.61
CA PHE A 90 -8.56 -7.60 5.03
C PHE A 90 -7.25 -8.16 5.61
N LYS A 91 -6.56 -9.07 4.91
CA LYS A 91 -5.28 -9.65 5.36
C LYS A 91 -4.16 -8.61 5.51
N ASN A 92 -4.20 -7.54 4.71
CA ASN A 92 -3.17 -6.50 4.65
C ASN A 92 -3.55 -5.20 5.39
N ARG A 93 -4.63 -5.23 6.18
CA ARG A 93 -5.03 -4.12 7.06
C ARG A 93 -4.02 -3.87 8.19
N GLN A 94 -4.27 -2.81 8.97
CA GLN A 94 -3.38 -2.10 9.91
C GLN A 94 -2.16 -2.81 10.55
N PRO A 95 -2.15 -4.08 11.00
CA PRO A 95 -0.89 -4.68 11.47
C PRO A 95 0.15 -4.93 10.38
N LYS A 96 -0.21 -4.92 9.08
CA LYS A 96 0.68 -5.26 7.96
C LYS A 96 0.82 -4.18 6.90
N ILE A 97 0.90 -2.92 7.33
CA ILE A 97 1.63 -1.87 6.58
C ILE A 97 0.79 -1.06 5.56
N THR A 98 -0.50 -1.35 5.33
CA THR A 98 -1.34 -0.52 4.42
C THR A 98 -2.61 0.00 5.11
N TYR A 99 -2.82 1.33 5.06
CA TYR A 99 -4.09 1.96 5.43
C TYR A 99 -4.94 2.08 4.17
N PHE A 100 -6.20 1.66 4.22
CA PHE A 100 -7.14 1.88 3.13
C PHE A 100 -8.06 3.03 3.50
N LEU A 101 -8.02 4.12 2.72
CA LEU A 101 -9.04 5.16 2.76
C LEU A 101 -9.99 4.88 1.59
N CYS A 102 -11.16 4.36 1.89
CA CYS A 102 -12.18 4.16 0.87
C CYS A 102 -12.97 5.46 0.78
N LEU A 103 -12.81 6.21 -0.31
CA LEU A 103 -13.69 7.33 -0.57
C LEU A 103 -15.05 6.76 -0.96
N GLN A 104 -16.07 7.15 -0.22
CA GLN A 104 -17.44 6.86 -0.61
C GLN A 104 -17.77 7.79 -1.77
N ASP A 105 -18.41 7.25 -2.81
CA ASP A 105 -19.30 8.07 -3.61
C ASP A 105 -20.20 8.86 -2.63
N ILE A 106 -20.37 10.15 -2.89
CA ILE A 106 -21.55 10.85 -2.40
C ILE A 106 -22.70 10.16 -3.13
N ILE A 107 -23.15 9.01 -2.62
CA ILE A 107 -24.49 8.53 -2.90
C ILE A 107 -25.32 9.72 -2.45
N GLY A 108 -25.93 10.42 -3.42
CA GLY A 108 -26.85 11.50 -3.12
C GLY A 108 -27.72 11.03 -1.97
N LEU A 109 -27.80 11.84 -0.92
CA LEU A 109 -28.88 11.75 0.04
C LEU A 109 -30.17 12.02 -0.73
N ASP A 110 -30.60 11.06 -1.55
CA ASP A 110 -31.98 10.95 -2.00
C ASP A 110 -32.73 10.44 -0.77
N ALA A 111 -33.07 11.43 0.08
CA ALA A 111 -34.01 11.31 1.18
C ALA A 111 -35.44 11.24 0.64
#